data_AF-A0A536KBP5-F1
#
_entry.id   AF-A0A536KBP5-F1
#
_cell.length_a   1.000
_cell.length_b   1.000
_cell.length_c   1.000
_cell.angle_alpha   90.00
_cell.angle_beta   90.00
_cell.angle_gamma   90.00
#
_symmetry.space_group_name_H-M   'P 1'
#
loop_
_entity.id
_entity.type
_entity.pdbx_description
1 polymer ?
#
loop_
_entity_poly.entity_id
_entity_poly.type
_entity_poly.pdbx_seq_one_letter_code
_entity_poly.pdbx_strand_id
1 'polypeptide(L)'
;MVSARSSSRRTMEPSTRGTRFDFSRRAGCSKPRIWRTATDWDCSEQVMGPPPNRRFGGVFLGLSFAAGMAPADLLRPLEGQREETLRIVEGLGPADLDRLDRQTGWSVRQLCAHLVSAELGEAFVIRRALDGELMHLTQEERDSFNDAQADGAGGWDAARIKSELTEAMDTLREVFQEMSEEDLDRPVRWPEWPARTIRSSIPYMVEHEDSHLDQIKEALKD
;
A
#
# COMPACT_ATOMS: atom_id res chain seq x y z
N MET A 1 -0.45 -60.74 -44.61
CA MET A 1 0.25 -59.51 -44.18
C MET A 1 -0.79 -58.46 -43.89
N VAL A 2 -1.15 -58.28 -42.61
CA VAL A 2 -2.17 -57.31 -42.17
C VAL A 2 -1.49 -56.36 -41.19
N SER A 3 -1.53 -55.07 -41.55
CA SER A 3 -0.84 -53.96 -40.89
C SER A 3 -1.55 -53.56 -39.60
N ALA A 4 -0.86 -53.66 -38.47
CA ALA A 4 -1.34 -53.16 -37.19
C ALA A 4 -0.87 -51.71 -37.00
N ARG A 5 -1.83 -50.77 -36.92
CA ARG A 5 -1.59 -49.37 -36.57
C ARG A 5 -1.46 -49.25 -35.05
N SER A 6 -0.28 -48.84 -34.59
CA SER A 6 0.00 -48.50 -33.20
C SER A 6 -0.57 -47.12 -32.87
N SER A 7 -1.48 -47.07 -31.90
CA SER A 7 -2.09 -45.84 -31.38
C SER A 7 -1.28 -45.36 -30.17
N SER A 8 -0.54 -44.27 -30.34
CA SER A 8 0.28 -43.68 -29.27
C SER A 8 -0.59 -42.82 -28.35
N ARG A 9 -0.83 -43.29 -27.12
CA ARG A 9 -1.39 -42.46 -26.04
C ARG A 9 -0.29 -41.54 -25.52
N ARG A 10 -0.41 -40.24 -25.77
CA ARG A 10 0.31 -39.21 -25.01
C ARG A 10 -0.42 -38.98 -23.69
N THR A 11 0.23 -39.32 -22.59
CA THR A 11 -0.08 -38.81 -21.25
C THR A 11 0.34 -37.34 -21.19
N MET A 12 -0.60 -36.44 -20.90
CA MET A 12 -0.28 -35.07 -20.53
C MET A 12 0.13 -35.06 -19.06
N GLU A 13 1.36 -34.62 -18.77
CA GLU A 13 1.75 -34.21 -17.42
C GLU A 13 1.28 -32.77 -17.17
N PRO A 14 0.79 -32.46 -15.95
CA PRO A 14 0.46 -31.08 -15.58
C PRO A 14 1.75 -30.27 -15.36
N SER A 15 1.98 -29.33 -16.27
CA SER A 15 3.04 -28.32 -16.15
C SER A 15 2.73 -27.36 -15.01
N THR A 16 3.53 -27.39 -13.95
CA THR A 16 3.65 -26.33 -12.93
C THR A 16 4.35 -25.11 -13.54
N ARG A 17 3.59 -24.22 -14.19
CA ARG A 17 4.05 -22.86 -14.49
C ARG A 17 3.48 -21.92 -13.43
N GLY A 18 4.39 -21.36 -12.63
CA GLY A 18 4.10 -20.26 -11.72
C GLY A 18 3.52 -19.07 -12.48
N THR A 19 2.39 -18.58 -11.99
CA THR A 19 1.72 -17.39 -12.49
C THR A 19 2.49 -16.17 -12.00
N ARG A 20 3.28 -15.55 -12.87
CA ARG A 20 3.70 -14.15 -12.70
C ARG A 20 2.49 -13.26 -12.99
N PHE A 21 2.18 -12.36 -12.07
CA PHE A 21 1.27 -11.25 -12.32
C PHE A 21 2.06 -10.13 -13.01
N ASP A 22 1.80 -9.95 -14.30
CA ASP A 22 2.18 -8.75 -15.06
C ASP A 22 1.01 -7.77 -15.01
N PHE A 23 1.22 -6.61 -14.40
CA PHE A 23 0.33 -5.45 -14.55
C PHE A 23 0.61 -4.81 -15.91
N SER A 24 0.00 -5.35 -16.97
CA SER A 24 0.12 -4.78 -18.32
C SER A 24 -0.79 -3.57 -18.50
N ARG A 25 -0.19 -2.48 -18.98
CA ARG A 25 -0.77 -1.15 -19.18
C ARG A 25 -1.79 -1.12 -20.33
N ARG A 26 -2.93 -0.45 -20.05
CA ARG A 26 -3.91 0.20 -20.95
C ARG A 26 -4.54 -0.62 -22.09
N ALA A 27 -5.84 -0.92 -21.92
CA ALA A 27 -6.97 -0.42 -22.73
C ALA A 27 -8.10 -1.47 -22.73
N GLY A 28 -9.24 -1.13 -22.14
CA GLY A 28 -10.45 -1.95 -22.25
C GLY A 28 -11.07 -2.27 -20.90
N CYS A 29 -12.25 -1.69 -20.69
CA CYS A 29 -13.15 -1.91 -19.58
C CYS A 29 -13.26 -3.40 -19.22
N SER A 30 -12.65 -3.80 -18.11
CA SER A 30 -12.97 -5.02 -17.38
C SER A 30 -12.61 -4.83 -15.91
N LYS A 31 -13.61 -5.04 -15.03
CA LYS A 31 -13.53 -4.82 -13.58
C LYS A 31 -12.33 -5.56 -12.98
N PRO A 32 -11.58 -4.97 -12.02
CA PRO A 32 -10.50 -5.68 -11.35
C PRO A 32 -11.09 -6.87 -10.56
N ARG A 33 -10.62 -8.06 -10.92
CA ARG A 33 -10.98 -9.33 -10.30
C ARG A 33 -9.95 -9.62 -9.19
N ILE A 34 -9.99 -8.84 -8.11
CA ILE A 34 -9.06 -8.98 -6.96
C ILE A 34 -9.88 -9.28 -5.70
N TRP A 35 -10.62 -10.40 -5.67
CA TRP A 35 -11.16 -10.96 -4.43
C TRP A 35 -11.47 -12.43 -4.69
N ARG A 36 -10.52 -13.33 -4.43
CA ARG A 36 -10.78 -14.75 -4.19
C ARG A 36 -9.59 -15.44 -3.53
N THR A 37 -9.84 -15.81 -2.28
CA THR A 37 -9.29 -16.92 -1.48
C THR A 37 -7.83 -16.88 -1.04
N ALA A 38 -7.63 -16.68 0.27
CA ALA A 38 -6.71 -17.48 1.06
C ALA A 38 -7.40 -17.78 2.40
N THR A 39 -7.68 -19.06 2.64
CA THR A 39 -8.16 -19.61 3.91
C THR A 39 -6.96 -20.15 4.68
N ASP A 40 -7.04 -19.99 6.01
CA ASP A 40 -6.29 -20.69 7.07
C ASP A 40 -4.81 -20.34 7.23
N TRP A 41 -4.51 -19.23 7.93
CA TRP A 41 -3.26 -19.04 8.67
C TRP A 41 -3.53 -18.37 10.02
N ASP A 42 -3.24 -19.10 11.10
CA ASP A 42 -3.24 -18.63 12.49
C ASP A 42 -1.81 -18.16 12.81
N CYS A 43 -1.61 -16.86 12.88
CA CYS A 43 -0.39 -16.24 13.40
C CYS A 43 -0.78 -15.23 14.48
N SER A 44 -0.43 -15.58 15.71
CA SER A 44 -0.78 -14.90 16.95
C SER A 44 -0.55 -13.39 16.91
N GLU A 45 -1.63 -12.67 17.20
CA GLU A 45 -1.77 -11.28 17.60
C GLU A 45 -0.52 -10.65 18.24
N GLN A 46 0.11 -9.72 17.53
CA GLN A 46 0.56 -8.48 18.15
C GLN A 46 -0.31 -7.36 17.60
N VAL A 47 -1.45 -7.18 18.28
CA VAL A 47 -2.26 -5.97 18.17
C VAL A 47 -1.33 -4.80 18.42
N MET A 48 -0.99 -4.07 17.36
CA MET A 48 -0.56 -2.68 17.47
C MET A 48 -1.73 -1.97 18.15
N GLY A 49 -1.69 -1.89 19.48
CA GLY A 49 -2.57 -1.02 20.23
C GLY A 49 -2.48 0.38 19.62
N PRO A 50 -3.54 1.21 19.74
CA PRO A 50 -3.46 2.59 19.28
C PRO A 50 -2.15 3.18 19.81
N PRO A 51 -1.36 3.88 18.97
CA PRO A 51 -0.03 4.33 19.32
C PRO A 51 -0.10 4.99 20.71
N PRO A 52 0.85 4.69 21.61
CA PRO A 52 0.82 5.22 22.97
C PRO A 52 0.62 6.71 22.85
N ASN A 53 -0.39 7.19 23.57
CA ASN A 53 -0.93 8.54 23.61
C ASN A 53 0.22 9.56 23.80
N ARG A 54 0.98 9.83 22.73
CA ARG A 54 1.98 10.90 22.67
C ARG A 54 1.10 12.12 22.74
N ARG A 55 0.98 12.67 23.95
CA ARG A 55 0.51 14.03 24.18
C ARG A 55 1.45 14.94 23.40
N PHE A 56 1.19 15.09 22.11
CA PHE A 56 1.68 16.21 21.36
C PHE A 56 0.94 17.41 21.92
N GLY A 57 1.59 18.08 22.88
CA GLY A 57 1.43 19.53 23.08
C GLY A 57 1.99 20.32 21.89
N GLY A 58 1.95 19.74 20.69
CA GLY A 58 2.12 20.44 19.44
C GLY A 58 0.81 21.16 19.21
N VAL A 59 0.85 22.46 19.46
CA VAL A 59 -0.21 23.39 19.12
C VAL A 59 -0.50 23.20 17.62
N PHE A 60 -1.50 22.39 17.26
CA PHE A 60 -2.20 22.49 15.98
C PHE A 60 -2.98 23.82 16.04
N LEU A 61 -2.23 24.92 15.99
CA LEU A 61 -2.75 26.24 15.68
C LEU A 61 -3.48 26.06 14.37
N GLY A 62 -4.80 26.21 14.39
CA GLY A 62 -5.68 25.94 13.27
C GLY A 62 -5.05 26.45 11.98
N LEU A 63 -4.56 25.50 11.17
CA LEU A 63 -4.24 25.75 9.79
C LEU A 63 -5.59 26.06 9.14
N SER A 64 -5.95 27.34 9.18
CA SER A 64 -7.01 27.90 8.37
C SER A 64 -6.50 27.75 6.95
N PHE A 65 -6.86 26.65 6.28
CA PHE A 65 -6.56 26.44 4.88
C PHE A 65 -7.07 27.68 4.14
N ALA A 66 -6.15 28.42 3.51
CA ALA A 66 -6.50 29.60 2.75
C ALA A 66 -7.54 29.18 1.70
N ALA A 67 -8.66 29.89 1.64
CA ALA A 67 -9.66 29.66 0.60
C ALA A 67 -8.97 29.71 -0.78
N GLY A 68 -9.00 28.60 -1.52
CA GLY A 68 -8.44 28.51 -2.87
C GLY A 68 -7.19 27.64 -3.06
N MET A 69 -6.80 26.78 -2.12
CA MET A 69 -5.86 25.69 -2.47
C MET A 69 -6.56 24.61 -3.28
N ALA A 70 -5.91 24.09 -4.31
CA ALA A 70 -6.43 22.94 -5.03
C ALA A 70 -6.30 21.69 -4.13
N PRO A 71 -7.20 20.69 -4.21
CA PRO A 71 -7.08 19.47 -3.42
C PRO A 71 -5.69 18.81 -3.50
N ALA A 72 -5.07 18.79 -4.69
CA ALA A 72 -3.71 18.27 -4.88
C ALA A 72 -2.64 18.99 -4.06
N ASP A 73 -2.83 20.26 -3.69
CA ASP A 73 -1.90 21.00 -2.83
C ASP A 73 -1.83 20.43 -1.41
N LEU A 74 -2.85 19.68 -0.98
CA LEU A 74 -2.84 19.01 0.32
C LEU A 74 -1.79 17.89 0.39
N LEU A 75 -1.36 17.36 -0.75
CA LEU A 75 -0.37 16.28 -0.82
C LEU A 75 1.08 16.75 -0.61
N ARG A 76 1.37 18.06 -0.68
CA ARG A 76 2.75 18.57 -0.58
C ARG A 76 3.54 18.08 0.64
N PRO A 77 2.95 17.99 1.86
CA PRO A 77 3.67 17.44 3.01
C PRO A 77 4.04 15.96 2.82
N LEU A 78 3.14 15.17 2.23
CA LEU A 78 3.40 13.76 1.93
C LEU A 78 4.47 13.61 0.84
N GLU A 79 4.44 14.47 -0.19
CA GLU A 79 5.47 14.51 -1.23
C GLU A 79 6.86 14.78 -0.63
N GLY A 80 6.97 15.75 0.29
CA GLY A 80 8.21 16.02 1.00
C GLY A 80 8.71 14.84 1.83
N GLN A 81 7.80 14.10 2.46
CA GLN A 81 8.14 12.86 3.18
C GLN A 81 8.61 11.76 2.22
N ARG A 82 7.91 11.58 1.10
CA ARG A 82 8.25 10.62 0.05
C ARG A 82 9.63 10.87 -0.54
N GLU A 83 10.03 12.13 -0.73
CA GLU A 83 11.38 12.47 -1.19
C GLU A 83 12.47 11.97 -0.23
N GLU A 84 12.25 12.06 1.08
CA GLU A 84 13.17 11.50 2.09
C GLU A 84 13.18 9.97 2.05
N THR A 85 12.01 9.32 1.96
CA THR A 85 11.91 7.87 1.81
C THR A 85 12.70 7.38 0.58
N LEU A 86 12.51 8.03 -0.57
CA LEU A 86 13.20 7.69 -1.81
C LEU A 86 14.72 7.89 -1.70
N ARG A 87 15.17 8.95 -1.01
CA ARG A 87 16.60 9.21 -0.76
C ARG A 87 17.25 8.09 0.05
N ILE A 88 16.55 7.54 1.05
CA ILE A 88 17.04 6.40 1.82
C ILE A 88 17.10 5.16 0.94
N VAL A 89 16.01 4.85 0.21
CA VAL A 89 15.91 3.68 -0.68
C VAL A 89 17.03 3.67 -1.72
N GLU A 90 17.39 4.83 -2.29
CA GLU A 90 18.50 4.94 -3.25
C GLU A 90 19.85 4.53 -2.67
N GLY A 91 20.05 4.65 -1.36
CA GLY A 91 21.27 4.28 -0.67
C GLY A 91 21.34 2.82 -0.20
N LEU A 92 20.24 2.06 -0.30
CA LEU A 92 20.17 0.71 0.26
C LEU A 92 20.92 -0.31 -0.59
N GLY A 93 21.79 -1.09 0.07
CA GLY A 93 22.36 -2.30 -0.51
C GLY A 93 21.40 -3.50 -0.36
N PRO A 94 21.67 -4.63 -1.06
CA PRO A 94 20.85 -5.83 -0.94
C PRO A 94 20.71 -6.37 0.49
N ALA A 95 21.76 -6.26 1.32
CA ALA A 95 21.74 -6.72 2.71
C ALA A 95 20.87 -5.84 3.62
N ASP A 96 20.77 -4.54 3.31
CA ASP A 96 19.97 -3.59 4.08
C ASP A 96 18.47 -3.88 3.93
N LEU A 97 18.06 -4.31 2.74
CA LEU A 97 16.67 -4.68 2.45
C LEU A 97 16.16 -5.83 3.31
N ASP A 98 17.05 -6.71 3.78
CA ASP A 98 16.72 -7.88 4.58
C ASP A 98 16.89 -7.63 6.08
N ARG A 99 17.32 -6.42 6.50
CA ARG A 99 17.36 -6.05 7.92
C ARG A 99 15.94 -5.95 8.47
N LEU A 100 15.75 -6.50 9.67
CA LEU A 100 14.46 -6.56 10.34
C LEU A 100 14.29 -5.39 11.30
N ASP A 101 13.14 -4.73 11.24
CA ASP A 101 12.67 -3.88 12.32
C ASP A 101 12.34 -4.75 13.55
N ARG A 102 12.78 -4.30 14.73
CA ARG A 102 12.63 -5.06 15.98
C ARG A 102 11.21 -5.04 16.52
N GLN A 103 10.40 -4.05 16.16
CA GLN A 103 9.05 -3.91 16.68
C GLN A 103 8.07 -4.81 15.93
N THR A 104 8.17 -4.82 14.60
CA THR A 104 7.24 -5.52 13.71
C THR A 104 7.75 -6.87 13.23
N GLY A 105 9.08 -7.08 13.26
CA GLY A 105 9.71 -8.25 12.63
C GLY A 105 9.74 -8.17 11.09
N TRP A 106 9.24 -7.10 10.49
CA TRP A 106 9.27 -6.89 9.05
C TRP A 106 10.64 -6.44 8.59
N SER A 107 11.05 -6.94 7.43
CA SER A 107 12.23 -6.44 6.74
C SER A 107 12.01 -5.02 6.21
N VAL A 108 13.09 -4.27 5.98
CA VAL A 108 13.04 -2.97 5.28
C VAL A 108 12.29 -3.09 3.95
N ARG A 109 12.49 -4.19 3.23
CA ARG A 109 11.76 -4.50 1.99
C ARG A 109 10.24 -4.59 2.20
N GLN A 110 9.80 -5.28 3.24
CA GLN A 110 8.39 -5.42 3.58
C GLN A 110 7.79 -4.09 4.05
N LEU A 111 8.52 -3.30 4.84
CA LEU A 111 8.09 -1.96 5.24
C LEU A 111 7.87 -1.04 4.01
N CYS A 112 8.78 -1.08 3.05
CA CYS A 112 8.64 -0.33 1.80
C CYS A 112 7.44 -0.81 0.96
N ALA A 113 7.25 -2.13 0.83
CA ALA A 113 6.09 -2.67 0.11
C ALA A 113 4.77 -2.30 0.79
N HIS A 114 4.75 -2.28 2.13
CA HIS A 114 3.60 -1.84 2.92
C HIS A 114 3.26 -0.37 2.66
N LEU A 115 4.25 0.52 2.60
CA LEU A 115 4.04 1.93 2.24
C LEU A 115 3.39 2.09 0.86
N VAL A 116 3.88 1.34 -0.14
CA VAL A 116 3.26 1.30 -1.48
C VAL A 116 1.80 0.87 -1.39
N SER A 117 1.51 -0.22 -0.69
CA SER A 117 0.14 -0.74 -0.60
C SER A 117 -0.81 0.16 0.19
N ALA A 118 -0.32 0.83 1.24
CA ALA A 118 -1.12 1.76 2.03
C ALA A 118 -1.57 2.95 1.19
N GLU A 119 -0.66 3.53 0.39
CA GLU A 119 -0.97 4.67 -0.47
C GLU A 119 -1.89 4.31 -1.63
N LEU A 120 -1.67 3.15 -2.28
CA LEU A 120 -2.59 2.63 -3.29
C LEU A 120 -3.97 2.30 -2.70
N GLY A 121 -4.00 1.79 -1.46
CA GLY A 121 -5.22 1.53 -0.71
C GLY A 121 -6.00 2.80 -0.43
N GLU A 122 -5.32 3.86 0.01
CA GLU A 122 -5.92 5.18 0.22
C GLU A 122 -6.48 5.74 -1.08
N ALA A 123 -5.71 5.72 -2.18
CA ALA A 123 -6.19 6.15 -3.49
C ALA A 123 -7.43 5.37 -3.94
N PHE A 124 -7.48 4.06 -3.68
CA PHE A 124 -8.65 3.23 -3.96
C PHE A 124 -9.87 3.62 -3.13
N VAL A 125 -9.72 3.79 -1.81
CA VAL A 125 -10.82 4.19 -0.91
C VAL A 125 -11.36 5.57 -1.29
N ILE A 126 -10.48 6.52 -1.62
CA ILE A 126 -10.88 7.85 -2.05
C ILE A 126 -11.72 7.76 -3.33
N ARG A 127 -11.26 7.03 -4.35
CA ARG A 127 -12.04 6.82 -5.59
C ARG A 127 -13.44 6.26 -5.29
N ARG A 128 -13.54 5.29 -4.36
CA ARG A 128 -14.83 4.72 -3.93
C ARG A 128 -15.73 5.77 -3.27
N ALA A 129 -15.16 6.60 -2.39
CA ALA A 129 -15.91 7.69 -1.78
C ALA A 129 -16.38 8.74 -2.81
N LEU A 130 -15.59 9.02 -3.86
CA LEU A 130 -15.99 9.88 -4.98
C LEU A 130 -17.16 9.30 -5.79
N ASP A 131 -17.23 7.97 -5.91
CA ASP A 131 -18.36 7.25 -6.49
C ASP A 131 -19.58 7.16 -5.56
N GLY A 132 -19.47 7.69 -4.33
CA GLY A 132 -20.53 7.62 -3.31
C GLY A 132 -20.61 6.25 -2.62
N GLU A 133 -19.61 5.39 -2.81
CA GLU A 133 -19.48 4.11 -2.15
C GLU A 133 -18.71 4.29 -0.83
N LEU A 134 -19.24 3.72 0.25
CA LEU A 134 -18.55 3.67 1.54
C LEU A 134 -17.98 2.27 1.75
N MET A 135 -16.65 2.17 1.79
CA MET A 135 -16.00 0.91 2.06
C MET A 135 -16.15 0.48 3.52
N HIS A 136 -16.40 -0.81 3.69
CA HIS A 136 -16.42 -1.48 4.99
C HIS A 136 -15.43 -2.62 4.93
N LEU A 137 -14.24 -2.39 5.48
CA LEU A 137 -13.28 -3.44 5.77
C LEU A 137 -13.37 -3.75 7.26
N THR A 138 -13.32 -5.03 7.58
CA THR A 138 -13.04 -5.52 8.94
C THR A 138 -11.55 -5.41 9.23
N GLN A 139 -11.17 -5.49 10.51
CA GLN A 139 -9.75 -5.53 10.90
C GLN A 139 -9.04 -6.73 10.25
N GLU A 140 -9.67 -7.90 10.27
CA GLU A 140 -9.13 -9.13 9.68
C GLU A 140 -8.89 -9.00 8.16
N GLU A 141 -9.83 -8.41 7.42
CA GLU A 141 -9.65 -8.18 5.98
C GLU A 141 -8.51 -7.19 5.69
N ARG A 142 -8.34 -6.17 6.52
CA ARG A 142 -7.21 -5.23 6.42
C ARG A 142 -5.89 -5.92 6.73
N ASP A 143 -5.83 -6.70 7.80
CA ASP A 143 -4.60 -7.39 8.21
C ASP A 143 -4.19 -8.41 7.15
N SER A 144 -5.14 -9.22 6.67
CA SER A 144 -4.93 -10.16 5.57
C SER A 144 -4.43 -9.46 4.29
N PHE A 145 -4.96 -8.27 3.98
CA PHE A 145 -4.46 -7.49 2.86
C PHE A 145 -3.01 -7.06 3.05
N ASN A 146 -2.63 -6.54 4.21
CA ASN A 146 -1.25 -6.07 4.45
C ASN A 146 -0.25 -7.23 4.47
N ASP A 147 -0.60 -8.36 5.08
CA ASP A 147 0.25 -9.55 5.10
C ASP A 147 0.51 -10.06 3.68
N ALA A 148 -0.53 -10.11 2.84
CA ALA A 148 -0.38 -10.51 1.44
C ALA A 148 0.54 -9.59 0.64
N GLN A 149 0.55 -8.28 0.94
CA GLN A 149 1.43 -7.31 0.28
C GLN A 149 2.87 -7.43 0.78
N ALA A 150 3.06 -7.58 2.09
CA ALA A 150 4.37 -7.81 2.69
C ALA A 150 5.01 -9.11 2.15
N ASP A 151 4.25 -10.21 2.08
CA ASP A 151 4.73 -11.49 1.54
C ASP A 151 5.06 -11.40 0.04
N GLY A 152 4.30 -10.59 -0.71
CA GLY A 152 4.54 -10.29 -2.13
C GLY A 152 5.82 -9.48 -2.40
N ALA A 153 6.44 -8.92 -1.35
CA ALA A 153 7.67 -8.14 -1.46
C ALA A 153 8.91 -8.99 -1.74
N GLY A 154 8.82 -10.33 -1.63
CA GLY A 154 9.92 -11.25 -1.89
C GLY A 154 10.63 -10.97 -3.22
N GLY A 155 11.90 -10.54 -3.13
CA GLY A 155 12.74 -10.27 -4.31
C GLY A 155 12.67 -8.84 -4.87
N TRP A 156 11.98 -7.90 -4.22
CA TRP A 156 12.03 -6.47 -4.61
C TRP A 156 13.40 -5.86 -4.32
N ASP A 157 14.15 -5.47 -5.35
CA ASP A 157 15.37 -4.67 -5.16
C ASP A 157 15.03 -3.19 -4.91
N ALA A 158 16.04 -2.39 -4.56
CA ALA A 158 15.88 -0.95 -4.30
C ALA A 158 15.33 -0.20 -5.52
N ALA A 159 15.69 -0.61 -6.74
CA ALA A 159 15.20 0.01 -7.97
C ALA A 159 13.69 -0.21 -8.15
N ARG A 160 13.23 -1.44 -7.89
CA ARG A 160 11.80 -1.76 -7.88
C ARG A 160 11.08 -0.99 -6.79
N ILE A 161 11.57 -1.00 -5.55
CA ILE A 161 10.95 -0.25 -4.44
C ILE A 161 10.76 1.23 -4.82
N LYS A 162 11.80 1.87 -5.35
CA LYS A 162 11.74 3.25 -5.81
C LYS A 162 10.66 3.45 -6.89
N SER A 163 10.59 2.56 -7.87
CA SER A 163 9.59 2.63 -8.94
C SER A 163 8.17 2.52 -8.39
N GLU A 164 7.92 1.55 -7.52
CA GLU A 164 6.60 1.27 -6.95
C GLU A 164 6.14 2.42 -6.02
N LEU A 165 7.05 2.96 -5.19
CA LEU A 165 6.77 4.14 -4.35
C LEU A 165 6.48 5.39 -5.19
N THR A 166 7.14 5.55 -6.34
CA THR A 166 6.87 6.70 -7.22
C THR A 166 5.51 6.53 -7.89
N GLU A 167 5.19 5.33 -8.38
CA GLU A 167 3.92 5.03 -9.04
C GLU A 167 2.72 5.12 -8.09
N ALA A 168 2.88 4.71 -6.83
CA ALA A 168 1.86 4.89 -5.79
C ALA A 168 1.55 6.38 -5.55
N MET A 169 2.59 7.23 -5.48
CA MET A 169 2.43 8.65 -5.22
C MET A 169 1.77 9.35 -6.39
N ASP A 170 2.18 9.00 -7.61
CA ASP A 170 1.55 9.50 -8.84
C ASP A 170 0.09 9.07 -8.92
N THR A 171 -0.23 7.83 -8.55
CA THR A 171 -1.62 7.33 -8.51
C THR A 171 -2.48 8.12 -7.52
N LEU A 172 -1.97 8.40 -6.32
CA LEU A 172 -2.67 9.21 -5.33
C LEU A 172 -2.85 10.65 -5.83
N ARG A 173 -1.80 11.24 -6.43
CA ARG A 173 -1.85 12.58 -7.01
C ARG A 173 -2.89 12.70 -8.11
N GLU A 174 -2.97 11.72 -9.01
CA GLU A 174 -3.99 11.68 -10.07
C GLU A 174 -5.41 11.74 -9.48
N VAL A 175 -5.68 11.00 -8.40
CA VAL A 175 -7.00 11.04 -7.73
C VAL A 175 -7.30 12.45 -7.20
N PHE A 176 -6.34 13.08 -6.52
CA PHE A 176 -6.55 14.44 -5.98
C PHE A 176 -6.67 15.52 -7.06
N GLN A 177 -6.09 15.32 -8.25
CA GLN A 177 -6.25 16.23 -9.38
C GLN A 177 -7.66 16.19 -9.99
N GLU A 178 -8.38 15.08 -9.82
CA GLU A 178 -9.76 14.90 -10.31
C GLU A 178 -10.82 15.48 -9.34
N MET A 179 -10.41 15.83 -8.12
CA MET A 179 -11.32 16.25 -7.06
C MET A 179 -11.65 17.75 -7.09
N SER A 180 -12.87 18.06 -6.65
CA SER A 180 -13.23 19.42 -6.21
C SER A 180 -12.94 19.62 -4.73
N GLU A 181 -13.00 20.87 -4.26
CA GLU A 181 -12.85 21.19 -2.83
C GLU A 181 -13.97 20.54 -1.98
N GLU A 182 -15.18 20.41 -2.53
CA GLU A 182 -16.32 19.79 -1.82
C GLU A 182 -16.11 18.28 -1.62
N ASP A 183 -15.41 17.63 -2.54
CA ASP A 183 -15.15 16.20 -2.44
C ASP A 183 -14.26 15.85 -1.24
N LEU A 184 -13.41 16.78 -0.78
CA LEU A 184 -12.54 16.56 0.38
C LEU A 184 -13.28 16.26 1.68
N ASP A 185 -14.55 16.69 1.78
CA ASP A 185 -15.37 16.48 2.97
C ASP A 185 -16.21 15.19 2.89
N ARG A 186 -16.06 14.40 1.82
CA ARG A 186 -16.71 13.09 1.71
C ARG A 186 -16.17 12.11 2.74
N PRO A 187 -17.04 11.25 3.31
CA PRO A 187 -16.62 10.30 4.31
C PRO A 187 -15.79 9.17 3.68
N VAL A 188 -14.68 8.85 4.36
CA VAL A 188 -13.92 7.61 4.14
C VAL A 188 -14.01 6.76 5.40
N ARG A 189 -14.09 5.45 5.22
CA ARG A 189 -14.08 4.49 6.32
C ARG A 189 -12.94 3.52 6.15
N TRP A 190 -12.23 3.38 7.26
CA TRP A 190 -11.18 2.40 7.46
C TRP A 190 -11.48 1.69 8.79
N PRO A 191 -11.12 0.41 8.99
CA PRO A 191 -11.51 -0.34 10.20
C PRO A 191 -11.17 0.40 11.51
N GLU A 192 -10.02 1.06 11.55
CA GLU A 192 -9.54 1.80 12.72
C GLU A 192 -10.21 3.17 12.90
N TRP A 193 -10.91 3.71 11.88
CA TRP A 193 -11.52 5.04 11.90
C TRP A 193 -12.98 5.04 11.43
N PRO A 194 -13.94 5.08 12.35
CA PRO A 194 -15.35 5.02 11.99
C PRO A 194 -15.90 6.29 11.32
N ALA A 195 -15.19 7.43 11.37
CA ALA A 195 -15.66 8.71 10.81
C ALA A 195 -14.52 9.67 10.45
N ARG A 196 -13.91 9.49 9.28
CA ARG A 196 -12.97 10.46 8.67
C ARG A 196 -13.52 10.99 7.36
N THR A 197 -13.01 12.14 6.94
CA THR A 197 -13.15 12.65 5.57
C THR A 197 -11.83 12.49 4.82
N ILE A 198 -11.87 12.60 3.49
CA ILE A 198 -10.66 12.58 2.66
C ILE A 198 -9.66 13.67 3.12
N ARG A 199 -10.15 14.85 3.49
CA ARG A 199 -9.34 15.93 4.05
C ARG A 199 -8.53 15.49 5.28
N SER A 200 -9.15 14.70 6.15
CA SER A 200 -8.53 14.23 7.40
C SER A 200 -7.66 12.98 7.24
N SER A 201 -7.70 12.29 6.10
CA SER A 201 -6.83 11.12 5.86
C SER A 201 -5.41 11.52 5.46
N ILE A 202 -5.23 12.70 4.85
CA ILE A 202 -3.89 13.15 4.43
C ILE A 202 -2.90 13.36 5.58
N PRO A 203 -3.22 14.09 6.67
CA PRO A 203 -2.30 14.19 7.81
C PRO A 203 -1.91 12.83 8.38
N TYR A 204 -2.83 11.86 8.33
CA TYR A 204 -2.54 10.51 8.76
C TYR A 204 -1.56 9.80 7.82
N MET A 205 -1.70 9.93 6.50
CA MET A 205 -0.74 9.32 5.57
C MET A 205 0.68 9.87 5.77
N VAL A 206 0.80 11.16 6.11
CA VAL A 206 2.09 11.77 6.47
C VAL A 206 2.65 11.14 7.75
N GLU A 207 1.84 11.03 8.81
CA GLU A 207 2.25 10.39 10.07
C GLU A 207 2.60 8.91 9.88
N HIS A 208 1.86 8.22 9.01
CA HIS A 208 2.05 6.81 8.68
C HIS A 208 3.38 6.59 7.96
N GLU A 209 3.68 7.40 6.95
CA GLU A 209 4.97 7.33 6.26
C GLU A 209 6.14 7.70 7.18
N ASP A 210 5.99 8.73 8.01
CA ASP A 210 7.01 9.13 8.99
C ASP A 210 7.31 8.02 10.01
N SER A 211 6.27 7.37 10.55
CA SER A 211 6.44 6.26 11.48
C SER A 211 7.19 5.09 10.87
N HIS A 212 6.90 4.73 9.62
CA HIS A 212 7.59 3.63 8.94
C HIS A 212 8.99 4.02 8.47
N LEU A 213 9.21 5.29 8.13
CA LEU A 213 10.54 5.81 7.84
C LEU A 213 11.44 5.73 9.07
N ASP A 214 10.94 6.05 10.26
CA ASP A 214 11.65 5.87 11.52
C ASP A 214 12.01 4.41 11.78
N GLN A 215 11.10 3.47 11.49
CA GLN A 215 11.37 2.03 11.58
C GLN A 215 12.46 1.58 10.61
N ILE A 216 12.42 2.05 9.36
CA ILE A 216 13.47 1.78 8.36
C ILE A 216 14.80 2.32 8.88
N LYS A 217 14.84 3.58 9.34
CA LYS A 217 16.06 4.21 9.88
C LYS A 217 16.61 3.44 11.08
N GLU A 218 15.75 2.95 11.97
CA GLU A 218 16.16 2.17 13.13
C GLU A 218 16.70 0.79 12.73
N ALA A 219 16.04 0.08 11.81
CA ALA A 219 16.51 -1.21 11.31
C ALA A 219 17.90 -1.13 10.64
N LEU A 220 18.25 0.04 10.09
CA LEU A 220 19.54 0.31 9.46
C LEU A 220 20.66 0.71 10.42
N LYS A 221 20.36 0.96 11.71
CA LYS A 221 21.40 1.18 12.72
C LYS A 221 22.03 -0.17 13.09
N ASP A 222 23.35 -0.20 13.17
CA ASP A 222 24.14 -1.37 13.56
C ASP A 222 24.01 -1.69 15.07
#